data_AF-A0A2U0SSF4-F1
#
_entry.id   AF-A0A2U0SSF4-F1
#
_cell.length_a   1.000
_cell.length_b   1.000
_cell.length_c   1.000
_cell.angle_alpha   90.00
_cell.angle_beta   90.00
_cell.angle_gamma   90.00
#
_symmetry.space_group_name_H-M   'P 1'
#
loop_
_entity.id
_entity.type
_entity.pdbx_description
1 polymer ?
#
loop_
_entity_poly.entity_id
_entity_poly.type
_entity_poly.pdbx_seq_one_letter_code
_entity_poly.pdbx_strand_id
1 'polypeptide(L)'
;MSLSISPPLRRLCRLFCFSSALVAPAAWADSYADFQQASVRLEAMVAKATPQSGLPRLGDPGVAALFAQAADGPRLFQAPVAALQDMNQSVAVCERATNLGKAYYTFGLQRPLLLSGAELQQARRDQVTQNLANYGDEMAALFAFGVHCHAHLIGLMEAEFSTQPAQDVSGAERMRARAFSKGSSSMFANVVQFVQVPFWNVAQKKRMLEAAAQHATANANLMAPPLRERLLTSLADADKDLDPALAPALATIRQALAVTTCTGLCQYY
;
A
#
# COMPACT_ATOMS: atom_id res chain seq x y z
N MET A 1 -54.16 44.62 36.72
CA MET A 1 -55.35 43.78 36.51
C MET A 1 -54.94 42.60 35.61
N SER A 2 -55.11 41.39 36.15
CA SER A 2 -55.39 40.07 35.54
C SER A 2 -55.92 40.09 34.09
N LEU A 3 -55.77 39.10 33.19
CA LEU A 3 -55.31 37.70 33.21
C LEU A 3 -55.14 37.22 31.74
N SER A 4 -54.48 36.08 31.57
CA SER A 4 -54.12 35.25 30.38
C SER A 4 -55.16 35.03 29.27
N ILE A 5 -54.68 34.60 28.09
CA ILE A 5 -55.04 33.37 27.34
C ILE A 5 -54.04 33.15 26.16
N SER A 6 -53.57 31.92 25.98
CA SER A 6 -52.59 31.45 24.96
C SER A 6 -53.28 30.93 23.65
N PRO A 7 -52.59 30.27 22.69
CA PRO A 7 -52.50 30.63 21.25
C PRO A 7 -53.33 29.69 20.31
N PRO A 8 -53.15 29.76 18.97
CA PRO A 8 -52.43 28.63 18.33
C PRO A 8 -51.59 28.96 17.06
N LEU A 9 -50.43 28.30 17.00
CA LEU A 9 -49.90 27.44 15.92
C LEU A 9 -50.20 27.69 14.42
N ARG A 10 -49.11 27.49 13.66
CA ARG A 10 -48.99 26.82 12.32
C ARG A 10 -49.01 27.68 11.05
N ARG A 11 -47.80 27.89 10.51
CA ARG A 11 -47.28 27.43 9.18
C ARG A 11 -46.30 28.48 8.63
N LEU A 12 -45.00 28.21 8.65
CA LEU A 12 -44.26 27.61 7.52
C LEU A 12 -44.37 28.46 6.23
N CYS A 13 -43.31 29.21 5.90
CA CYS A 13 -42.44 28.86 4.77
C CYS A 13 -41.34 29.90 4.51
N ARG A 14 -40.09 29.43 4.67
CA ARG A 14 -38.97 29.59 3.74
C ARG A 14 -38.53 31.01 3.38
N LEU A 15 -37.51 31.48 4.11
CA LEU A 15 -36.41 32.24 3.53
C LEU A 15 -35.11 31.49 3.84
N PHE A 16 -34.78 30.57 2.93
CA PHE A 16 -33.45 29.99 2.73
C PHE A 16 -32.68 30.92 1.80
N CYS A 17 -31.46 31.35 2.18
CA CYS A 17 -30.38 31.93 1.36
C CYS A 17 -29.49 32.74 2.33
N PHE A 18 -28.19 32.58 2.53
CA PHE A 18 -27.13 31.74 1.97
C PHE A 18 -26.07 31.68 3.08
N SER A 19 -26.04 30.60 3.86
CA SER A 19 -24.87 30.30 4.69
C SER A 19 -23.89 29.57 3.78
N SER A 20 -23.03 30.32 3.11
CA SER A 20 -21.85 29.76 2.43
C SER A 20 -20.92 29.21 3.50
N ALA A 21 -21.25 28.03 4.04
CA ALA A 21 -20.28 27.16 4.65
C ALA A 21 -19.30 26.79 3.54
N LEU A 22 -18.15 27.46 3.51
CA LEU A 22 -16.95 26.93 2.88
C LEU A 22 -16.64 25.64 3.63
N VAL A 23 -17.15 24.54 3.09
CA VAL A 23 -16.87 23.19 3.55
C VAL A 23 -15.37 22.96 3.37
N ALA A 24 -14.75 22.51 4.46
CA ALA A 24 -13.31 22.50 4.73
C ALA A 24 -12.40 21.90 3.64
N PRO A 25 -11.25 22.54 3.36
CA PRO A 25 -10.09 21.87 2.77
C PRO A 25 -8.99 21.51 3.81
N ALA A 26 -9.17 21.83 5.11
CA ALA A 26 -8.10 21.68 6.10
C ALA A 26 -7.67 20.22 6.35
N ALA A 27 -8.63 19.30 6.54
CA ALA A 27 -8.33 17.92 6.94
C ALA A 27 -7.54 17.08 5.90
N TRP A 28 -7.46 17.53 4.65
CA TRP A 28 -6.80 16.80 3.55
C TRP A 28 -5.38 17.32 3.30
N ALA A 29 -5.12 18.62 3.54
CA ALA A 29 -3.76 19.14 3.59
C ALA A 29 -2.97 18.54 4.77
N ASP A 30 -3.69 18.15 5.82
CA ASP A 30 -3.14 17.50 7.02
C ASP A 30 -2.57 16.10 6.74
N SER A 31 -3.14 15.31 5.81
CA SER A 31 -2.73 13.90 5.64
C SER A 31 -1.30 13.74 5.11
N TYR A 32 -0.88 14.59 4.16
CA TYR A 32 0.49 14.57 3.63
C TYR A 32 1.48 15.10 4.67
N ALA A 33 1.15 16.17 5.39
CA ALA A 33 2.01 16.70 6.45
C ALA A 33 2.16 15.70 7.62
N ASP A 34 1.06 15.08 8.06
CA ASP A 34 1.04 14.02 9.05
C ASP A 34 1.93 12.85 8.62
N PHE A 35 1.77 12.38 7.37
CA PHE A 35 2.60 11.32 6.82
C PHE A 35 4.08 11.68 6.85
N GLN A 36 4.45 12.88 6.40
CA GLN A 36 5.84 13.34 6.37
C GLN A 36 6.43 13.38 7.78
N GLN A 37 5.71 14.00 8.72
CA GLN A 37 6.16 14.11 10.11
C GLN A 37 6.29 12.74 10.79
N ALA A 38 5.29 11.88 10.64
CA ALA A 38 5.29 10.55 11.23
C ALA A 38 6.39 9.67 10.64
N SER A 39 6.57 9.70 9.32
CA SER A 39 7.57 8.89 8.63
C SER A 39 8.98 9.35 8.99
N VAL A 40 9.27 10.65 9.01
CA VAL A 40 10.58 11.18 9.44
C VAL A 40 10.88 10.80 10.89
N ARG A 41 9.88 10.87 11.77
CA ARG A 41 10.07 10.46 13.16
C ARG A 41 10.35 8.96 13.28
N LEU A 42 9.63 8.13 12.52
CA LEU A 42 9.85 6.69 12.49
C LEU A 42 11.24 6.34 11.92
N GLU A 43 11.65 6.96 10.82
CA GLU A 43 13.01 6.83 10.24
C GLU A 43 14.09 7.18 11.27
N ALA A 44 13.92 8.28 12.01
CA ALA A 44 14.86 8.68 13.06
C ALA A 44 14.92 7.67 14.21
N MET A 45 13.81 7.02 14.55
CA MET A 45 13.81 5.96 15.57
C MET A 45 14.49 4.69 15.05
N VAL A 46 14.22 4.28 13.81
CA VAL A 46 14.89 3.16 13.13
C VAL A 46 16.41 3.38 13.05
N ALA A 47 16.85 4.59 12.71
CA ALA A 47 18.27 4.93 12.62
C ALA A 47 19.00 4.85 13.97
N LYS A 48 18.29 5.01 15.09
CA LYS A 48 18.83 4.90 16.46
C LYS A 48 18.72 3.50 17.04
N ALA A 49 18.12 2.55 16.32
CA ALA A 49 17.96 1.19 16.79
C ALA A 49 19.32 0.51 16.97
N THR A 50 19.49 -0.14 18.11
CA THR A 50 20.67 -0.94 18.42
C THR A 50 20.27 -2.40 18.60
N PRO A 51 21.23 -3.34 18.61
CA PRO A 51 20.95 -4.71 18.97
C PRO A 51 20.16 -4.92 20.25
N GLN A 52 20.36 -4.05 21.23
CA GLN A 52 19.76 -4.13 22.56
C GLN A 52 18.39 -3.44 22.61
N SER A 53 18.21 -2.32 21.91
CA SER A 53 16.93 -1.60 21.90
C SER A 53 15.92 -2.13 20.88
N GLY A 54 16.39 -2.81 19.83
CA GLY A 54 15.53 -3.28 18.74
C GLY A 54 14.99 -2.14 17.88
N LEU A 55 14.11 -2.49 16.93
CA LEU A 55 13.39 -1.51 16.11
C LEU A 55 12.07 -1.07 16.78
N PRO A 56 11.53 0.10 16.41
CA PRO A 56 10.23 0.57 16.89
C PRO A 56 9.13 -0.47 16.64
N ARG A 57 8.27 -0.71 17.64
CA ARG A 57 7.26 -1.78 17.60
C ARG A 57 5.84 -1.24 17.61
N LEU A 58 4.94 -1.80 16.80
CA LEU A 58 3.50 -1.50 16.85
C LEU A 58 2.86 -1.79 18.21
N GLY A 59 3.47 -2.66 19.03
CA GLY A 59 3.05 -2.89 20.41
C GLY A 59 3.26 -1.70 21.36
N ASP A 60 4.13 -0.74 21.00
CA ASP A 60 4.29 0.52 21.72
C ASP A 60 3.21 1.52 21.23
N PRO A 61 2.35 2.06 22.11
CA PRO A 61 1.29 3.00 21.72
C PRO A 61 1.79 4.24 20.97
N GLY A 62 2.97 4.76 21.33
CA GLY A 62 3.56 5.92 20.67
C GLY A 62 4.01 5.60 19.25
N VAL A 63 4.55 4.40 19.03
CA VAL A 63 4.92 3.92 17.69
C VAL A 63 3.69 3.55 16.87
N ALA A 64 2.67 2.94 17.49
CA ALA A 64 1.40 2.62 16.84
C ALA A 64 0.75 3.88 16.24
N ALA A 65 0.74 4.98 16.99
CA ALA A 65 0.23 6.27 16.50
C ALA A 65 1.02 6.80 15.28
N LEU A 66 2.34 6.62 15.27
CA LEU A 66 3.16 6.99 14.10
C LEU A 66 2.87 6.12 12.89
N PHE A 67 2.74 4.81 13.06
CA PHE A 67 2.39 3.89 11.97
C PHE A 67 0.98 4.16 11.42
N ALA A 68 0.03 4.53 12.27
CA ALA A 68 -1.32 4.92 11.84
C ALA A 68 -1.34 6.14 10.92
N GLN A 69 -0.24 6.90 10.84
CA GLN A 69 -0.06 8.03 9.93
C GLN A 69 0.90 7.69 8.78
N ALA A 70 2.02 7.04 9.08
CA ALA A 70 3.10 6.73 8.14
C ALA A 70 2.80 5.53 7.22
N ALA A 71 1.84 4.67 7.58
CA ALA A 71 1.43 3.52 6.78
C ALA A 71 -0.05 3.58 6.34
N ASP A 72 -0.72 4.74 6.51
CA ASP A 72 -2.09 4.96 6.07
C ASP A 72 -2.16 5.38 4.60
N GLY A 73 -1.90 4.40 3.74
CA GLY A 73 -1.95 4.56 2.29
C GLY A 73 -3.32 5.02 1.78
N PRO A 74 -4.45 4.45 2.24
CA PRO A 74 -5.77 4.89 1.81
C PRO A 74 -6.01 6.38 2.08
N ARG A 75 -5.72 6.87 3.28
CA ARG A 75 -5.90 8.29 3.60
C ARG A 75 -4.98 9.19 2.78
N LEU A 76 -3.75 8.75 2.50
CA LEU A 76 -2.77 9.54 1.77
C LEU A 76 -3.11 9.67 0.27
N PHE A 77 -3.58 8.59 -0.36
CA PHE A 77 -3.75 8.52 -1.82
C PHE A 77 -5.20 8.66 -2.31
N GLN A 78 -6.20 8.66 -1.43
CA GLN A 78 -7.61 8.80 -1.85
C GLN A 78 -7.92 10.15 -2.52
N ALA A 79 -7.37 11.25 -2.00
CA ALA A 79 -7.29 12.51 -2.74
C ALA A 79 -5.89 13.11 -2.53
N PRO A 80 -4.94 12.79 -3.41
CA PRO A 80 -3.56 13.21 -3.24
C PRO A 80 -3.47 14.73 -3.34
N VAL A 81 -2.72 15.35 -2.43
CA VAL A 81 -2.33 16.76 -2.55
C VAL A 81 -1.59 17.00 -3.87
N ALA A 82 -1.53 18.25 -4.32
CA ALA A 82 -0.88 18.60 -5.60
C ALA A 82 0.55 18.06 -5.72
N ALA A 83 1.32 18.03 -4.63
CA ALA A 83 2.67 17.47 -4.63
C ALA A 83 2.71 15.98 -5.02
N LEU A 84 1.70 15.20 -4.65
CA LEU A 84 1.59 13.78 -5.00
C LEU A 84 1.05 13.56 -6.43
N GLN A 85 0.75 14.61 -7.19
CA GLN A 85 0.49 14.46 -8.63
C GLN A 85 1.80 14.44 -9.43
N ASP A 86 2.91 14.86 -8.82
CA ASP A 86 4.24 14.69 -9.39
C ASP A 86 4.74 13.26 -9.20
N MET A 87 5.19 12.63 -10.28
CA MET A 87 5.70 11.26 -10.28
C MET A 87 6.92 11.11 -9.37
N ASN A 88 7.86 12.06 -9.39
CA ASN A 88 9.10 11.94 -8.62
C ASN A 88 8.84 12.08 -7.10
N GLN A 89 7.97 13.02 -6.71
CA GLN A 89 7.55 13.16 -5.31
C GLN A 89 6.82 11.91 -4.82
N SER A 90 5.95 11.34 -5.66
CA SER A 90 5.22 10.11 -5.32
C SER A 90 6.16 8.92 -5.18
N VAL A 91 7.16 8.78 -6.06
CA VAL A 91 8.19 7.75 -5.97
C VAL A 91 8.98 7.90 -4.66
N ALA A 92 9.40 9.11 -4.30
CA ALA A 92 10.14 9.35 -3.05
C ALA A 92 9.33 8.92 -1.81
N VAL A 93 8.02 9.14 -1.81
CA VAL A 93 7.10 8.65 -0.76
C VAL A 93 7.06 7.11 -0.73
N CYS A 94 6.95 6.45 -1.87
CA CYS A 94 6.96 4.98 -1.94
C CYS A 94 8.30 4.39 -1.49
N GLU A 95 9.41 5.02 -1.87
CA GLU A 95 10.76 4.60 -1.50
C GLU A 95 11.00 4.69 0.00
N ARG A 96 10.51 5.75 0.65
CA ARG A 96 10.59 5.90 2.11
C ARG A 96 9.96 4.72 2.84
N ALA A 97 8.71 4.37 2.51
CA ALA A 97 8.04 3.23 3.13
C ALA A 97 8.74 1.89 2.81
N THR A 98 9.23 1.74 1.58
CA THR A 98 10.02 0.57 1.16
C THR A 98 11.30 0.44 1.98
N ASN A 99 12.01 1.54 2.22
CA ASN A 99 13.25 1.55 2.98
C ASN A 99 13.01 1.28 4.47
N LEU A 100 11.91 1.76 5.04
CA LEU A 100 11.46 1.36 6.38
C LEU A 100 11.21 -0.15 6.43
N GLY A 101 10.47 -0.72 5.48
CA GLY A 101 10.20 -2.16 5.42
C GLY A 101 11.49 -2.98 5.31
N LYS A 102 12.43 -2.54 4.47
CA LYS A 102 13.77 -3.14 4.37
C LYS A 102 14.55 -3.08 5.68
N ALA A 103 14.45 -1.98 6.45
CA ALA A 103 15.12 -1.87 7.74
C ALA A 103 14.64 -2.94 8.73
N TYR A 104 13.33 -3.17 8.80
CA TYR A 104 12.75 -4.26 9.59
C TYR A 104 13.21 -5.63 9.10
N TYR A 105 13.15 -5.88 7.80
CA TYR A 105 13.54 -7.16 7.22
C TYR A 105 15.03 -7.48 7.44
N THR A 106 15.90 -6.47 7.30
CA THR A 106 17.36 -6.64 7.34
C THR A 106 18.00 -6.39 8.70
N PHE A 107 17.19 -6.14 9.73
CA PHE A 107 17.69 -5.84 11.06
C PHE A 107 18.65 -6.93 11.57
N GLY A 108 19.84 -6.54 12.00
CA GLY A 108 20.87 -7.47 12.48
C GLY A 108 21.63 -8.25 11.39
N LEU A 109 21.20 -8.22 10.12
CA LEU A 109 21.88 -8.93 9.03
C LEU A 109 23.23 -8.30 8.65
N GLN A 110 23.48 -7.05 9.00
CA GLN A 110 24.77 -6.40 8.74
C GLN A 110 25.80 -6.67 9.84
N ARG A 111 25.43 -7.39 10.91
CA ARG A 111 26.38 -7.70 11.97
C ARG A 111 27.47 -8.62 11.45
N PRO A 112 28.76 -8.31 11.71
CA PRO A 112 29.84 -9.24 11.45
C PRO A 112 29.62 -10.51 12.27
N LEU A 113 29.65 -11.66 11.60
CA LEU A 113 29.61 -12.97 12.24
C LEU A 113 30.93 -13.66 11.93
N LEU A 114 31.55 -14.28 12.93
CA LEU A 114 32.73 -15.14 12.75
C LEU A 114 32.30 -16.52 12.23
N LEU A 115 31.47 -16.52 11.17
CA LEU A 115 30.94 -17.70 10.50
C LEU A 115 31.26 -17.58 9.01
N SER A 116 31.33 -18.72 8.31
CA SER A 116 31.57 -18.74 6.86
C SER A 116 30.73 -19.81 6.17
N GLY A 117 30.70 -19.79 4.83
CA GLY A 117 30.03 -20.80 4.03
C GLY A 117 28.57 -21.04 4.42
N ALA A 118 28.20 -22.31 4.57
CA ALA A 118 26.83 -22.74 4.86
C ALA A 118 26.32 -22.25 6.23
N GLU A 119 27.19 -22.18 7.24
CA GLU A 119 26.84 -21.76 8.61
C GLU A 119 26.44 -20.28 8.63
N LEU A 120 27.19 -19.44 7.92
CA LEU A 120 26.83 -18.03 7.76
C LEU A 120 25.48 -17.89 7.07
N GLN A 121 25.23 -18.65 6.00
CA GLN A 121 23.96 -18.61 5.28
C GLN A 121 22.79 -19.07 6.15
N GLN A 122 22.98 -20.11 6.98
CA GLN A 122 21.96 -20.55 7.92
C GLN A 122 21.68 -19.48 8.97
N ALA A 123 22.71 -18.91 9.60
CA ALA A 123 22.54 -17.84 10.58
C ALA A 123 21.81 -16.61 10.02
N ARG A 124 22.06 -16.25 8.75
CA ARG A 124 21.33 -15.18 8.07
C ARG A 124 19.87 -15.54 7.82
N ARG A 125 19.57 -16.77 7.40
CA ARG A 125 18.18 -17.25 7.26
C ARG A 125 17.44 -17.23 8.60
N ASP A 126 18.09 -17.71 9.66
CA ASP A 126 17.50 -17.71 11.00
C ASP A 126 17.20 -16.29 11.48
N GLN A 127 18.12 -15.34 11.24
CA GLN A 127 17.88 -13.93 11.55
C GLN A 127 16.71 -13.35 10.75
N VAL A 128 16.56 -13.67 9.47
CA VAL A 128 15.39 -13.26 8.67
C VAL A 128 14.10 -13.84 9.27
N THR A 129 14.08 -15.13 9.58
CA THR A 129 12.92 -15.78 10.22
C THR A 129 12.56 -15.12 11.54
N GLN A 130 13.56 -14.80 12.37
CA GLN A 130 13.35 -14.05 13.62
C GLN A 130 12.81 -12.65 13.34
N ASN A 131 13.30 -11.94 12.33
CA ASN A 131 12.79 -10.62 11.98
C ASN A 131 11.33 -10.68 11.51
N LEU A 132 10.94 -11.71 10.75
CA LEU A 132 9.56 -11.92 10.33
C LEU A 132 8.64 -12.21 11.52
N ALA A 133 9.07 -13.08 12.44
CA ALA A 133 8.31 -13.38 13.65
C ALA A 133 8.20 -12.16 14.57
N ASN A 134 9.29 -11.41 14.72
CA ASN A 134 9.34 -10.26 15.62
C ASN A 134 8.62 -9.06 15.02
N TYR A 135 8.92 -8.67 13.78
CA TYR A 135 8.49 -7.40 13.19
C TYR A 135 7.42 -7.56 12.10
N GLY A 136 6.72 -8.68 12.10
CA GLY A 136 5.80 -9.01 11.02
C GLY A 136 4.63 -8.02 10.89
N ASP A 137 4.15 -7.47 12.00
CA ASP A 137 3.02 -6.52 11.94
C ASP A 137 3.43 -5.19 11.29
N GLU A 138 4.64 -4.72 11.62
CA GLU A 138 5.26 -3.51 11.06
C GLU A 138 5.52 -3.70 9.56
N MET A 139 6.12 -4.83 9.18
CA MET A 139 6.38 -5.14 7.77
C MET A 139 5.07 -5.28 6.98
N ALA A 140 4.05 -5.94 7.53
CA ALA A 140 2.76 -6.08 6.86
C ALA A 140 2.05 -4.73 6.66
N ALA A 141 2.17 -3.80 7.62
CA ALA A 141 1.65 -2.44 7.48
C ALA A 141 2.38 -1.65 6.38
N LEU A 142 3.71 -1.66 6.38
CA LEU A 142 4.53 -0.97 5.38
C LEU A 142 4.36 -1.56 3.98
N PHE A 143 4.19 -2.87 3.89
CA PHE A 143 3.90 -3.55 2.63
C PHE A 143 2.52 -3.14 2.09
N ALA A 144 1.48 -3.13 2.93
CA ALA A 144 0.15 -2.66 2.54
C ALA A 144 0.19 -1.20 2.03
N PHE A 145 0.92 -0.32 2.74
CA PHE A 145 1.19 1.03 2.24
C PHE A 145 1.88 1.02 0.88
N GLY A 146 2.91 0.18 0.70
CA GLY A 146 3.62 0.02 -0.57
C GLY A 146 2.70 -0.36 -1.74
N VAL A 147 1.70 -1.21 -1.49
CA VAL A 147 0.65 -1.55 -2.47
C VAL A 147 -0.19 -0.34 -2.85
N HIS A 148 -0.66 0.44 -1.88
CA HIS A 148 -1.40 1.68 -2.15
C HIS A 148 -0.56 2.69 -2.93
N CYS A 149 0.71 2.84 -2.54
CA CYS A 149 1.63 3.76 -3.17
C CYS A 149 1.89 3.40 -4.65
N HIS A 150 2.13 2.12 -4.95
CA HIS A 150 2.28 1.70 -6.34
C HIS A 150 0.98 1.84 -7.14
N ALA A 151 -0.18 1.58 -6.55
CA ALA A 151 -1.45 1.81 -7.25
C ALA A 151 -1.62 3.28 -7.65
N HIS A 152 -1.22 4.20 -6.78
CA HIS A 152 -1.14 5.62 -7.10
C HIS A 152 -0.17 5.91 -8.25
N LEU A 153 1.05 5.35 -8.23
CA LEU A 153 2.02 5.49 -9.33
C LEU A 153 1.49 4.92 -10.65
N ILE A 154 0.75 3.81 -10.62
CA ILE A 154 0.10 3.23 -11.81
C ILE A 154 -0.90 4.24 -12.37
N GLY A 155 -1.74 4.84 -11.53
CA GLY A 155 -2.70 5.87 -11.95
C GLY A 155 -2.03 7.09 -12.58
N LEU A 156 -0.93 7.58 -12.02
CA LEU A 156 -0.17 8.69 -12.61
C LEU A 156 0.40 8.31 -14.00
N MET A 157 0.95 7.11 -14.11
CA MET A 157 1.49 6.61 -15.38
C MET A 157 0.38 6.41 -16.42
N GLU A 158 -0.77 5.86 -16.03
CA GLU A 158 -1.91 5.72 -16.93
C GLU A 158 -2.44 7.07 -17.40
N ALA A 159 -2.52 8.06 -16.51
CA ALA A 159 -2.94 9.42 -16.86
C ALA A 159 -1.99 10.04 -17.90
N GLU A 160 -0.68 9.88 -17.73
CA GLU A 160 0.32 10.38 -18.69
C GLU A 160 0.16 9.74 -20.07
N PHE A 161 -0.11 8.44 -20.14
CA PHE A 161 -0.30 7.73 -21.42
C PHE A 161 -1.69 7.92 -22.04
N SER A 162 -2.66 8.43 -21.28
CA SER A 162 -4.03 8.67 -21.76
C SER A 162 -4.17 9.94 -22.61
N THR A 163 -3.16 10.80 -22.65
CA THR A 163 -3.22 12.08 -23.37
C THR A 163 -3.11 11.94 -24.89
N GLN A 164 -2.77 10.75 -25.39
CA GLN A 164 -2.69 10.46 -26.82
C GLN A 164 -3.14 9.03 -27.13
N PRO A 165 -3.64 8.76 -28.35
CA PRO A 165 -4.02 7.42 -28.76
C PRO A 165 -2.85 6.43 -28.67
N ALA A 166 -3.11 5.17 -28.29
CA ALA A 166 -2.07 4.17 -28.08
C ALA A 166 -1.20 3.90 -29.33
N GLN A 167 -1.78 4.03 -30.53
CA GLN A 167 -1.05 3.90 -31.79
C GLN A 167 0.00 5.00 -32.01
N ASP A 168 -0.19 6.17 -31.41
CA ASP A 168 0.68 7.34 -31.59
C ASP A 168 1.81 7.40 -30.55
N VAL A 169 1.76 6.55 -29.53
CA VAL A 169 2.82 6.40 -28.51
C VAL A 169 4.09 5.84 -29.15
N SER A 170 5.18 6.59 -29.02
CA SER A 170 6.48 6.25 -29.60
C SER A 170 7.07 4.95 -29.02
N GLY A 171 8.02 4.34 -29.74
CA GLY A 171 8.70 3.13 -29.28
C GLY A 171 9.41 3.32 -27.93
N ALA A 172 10.02 4.47 -27.69
CA ALA A 172 10.69 4.78 -26.42
C ALA A 172 9.70 4.88 -25.25
N GLU A 173 8.55 5.50 -25.46
CA GLU A 173 7.49 5.60 -24.45
C GLU A 173 6.87 4.23 -24.17
N ARG A 174 6.64 3.40 -25.19
CA ARG A 174 6.19 2.00 -24.98
C ARG A 174 7.19 1.20 -24.15
N MET A 175 8.49 1.38 -24.39
CA MET A 175 9.54 0.73 -23.59
C MET A 175 9.53 1.21 -22.13
N ARG A 176 9.30 2.51 -21.89
CA ARG A 176 9.12 3.06 -20.55
C ARG A 176 7.90 2.46 -19.84
N ALA A 177 6.76 2.38 -20.52
CA ALA A 177 5.56 1.75 -19.96
C ALA A 177 5.82 0.28 -19.61
N ARG A 178 6.47 -0.49 -20.49
CA ARG A 178 6.83 -1.89 -20.23
C ARG A 178 7.79 -2.04 -19.04
N ALA A 179 8.79 -1.16 -18.94
CA ALA A 179 9.75 -1.18 -17.84
C ALA A 179 9.06 -0.90 -16.49
N PHE A 180 8.20 0.12 -16.46
CA PHE A 180 7.37 0.43 -15.30
C PHE A 180 6.44 -0.73 -14.93
N SER A 181 5.68 -1.24 -15.90
CA SER A 181 4.78 -2.37 -15.70
C SER A 181 5.51 -3.62 -15.20
N LYS A 182 6.71 -3.94 -15.72
CA LYS A 182 7.53 -5.04 -15.22
C LYS A 182 7.98 -4.84 -13.77
N GLY A 183 8.44 -3.64 -13.41
CA GLY A 183 8.84 -3.31 -12.05
C GLY A 183 7.68 -3.42 -11.07
N SER A 184 6.57 -2.75 -11.36
CA SER A 184 5.39 -2.68 -10.50
C SER A 184 4.66 -4.04 -10.39
N SER A 185 4.55 -4.79 -11.49
CA SER A 185 3.92 -6.13 -11.48
C SER A 185 4.67 -7.14 -10.61
N SER A 186 6.00 -7.01 -10.47
CA SER A 186 6.79 -7.89 -9.59
C SER A 186 6.36 -7.78 -8.12
N MET A 187 6.01 -6.58 -7.64
CA MET A 187 5.53 -6.40 -6.28
C MET A 187 4.20 -7.13 -6.07
N PHE A 188 3.24 -6.98 -6.99
CA PHE A 188 1.95 -7.65 -6.91
C PHE A 188 2.05 -9.17 -7.00
N ALA A 189 2.90 -9.68 -7.92
CA ALA A 189 3.21 -11.10 -8.02
C ALA A 189 3.79 -11.65 -6.71
N ASN A 190 4.66 -10.88 -6.04
CA ASN A 190 5.20 -11.27 -4.75
C ASN A 190 4.11 -11.33 -3.67
N VAL A 191 3.12 -10.42 -3.64
CA VAL A 191 1.97 -10.51 -2.70
C VAL A 191 1.30 -11.89 -2.80
N VAL A 192 1.05 -12.31 -4.04
CA VAL A 192 0.39 -13.57 -4.37
C VAL A 192 1.20 -14.77 -3.88
N GLN A 193 2.53 -14.71 -3.96
CA GLN A 193 3.42 -15.75 -3.44
C GLN A 193 3.58 -15.69 -1.92
N PHE A 194 3.51 -14.49 -1.31
CA PHE A 194 3.68 -14.30 0.13
C PHE A 194 2.60 -14.97 0.97
N VAL A 195 1.39 -15.18 0.43
CA VAL A 195 0.33 -15.89 1.15
C VAL A 195 0.71 -17.33 1.51
N GLN A 196 1.59 -17.95 0.72
CA GLN A 196 2.07 -19.32 0.93
C GLN A 196 3.21 -19.39 1.95
N VAL A 197 3.83 -18.26 2.30
CA VAL A 197 4.98 -18.24 3.23
C VAL A 197 4.50 -18.54 4.66
N PRO A 198 5.07 -19.55 5.34
CA PRO A 198 4.56 -20.01 6.65
C PRO A 198 4.90 -19.06 7.80
N PHE A 199 5.86 -18.15 7.61
CA PHE A 199 6.34 -17.25 8.67
C PHE A 199 5.37 -16.13 9.04
N TRP A 200 4.42 -15.81 8.15
CA TRP A 200 3.41 -14.78 8.41
C TRP A 200 2.18 -15.40 9.07
N ASN A 201 1.70 -14.75 10.11
CA ASN A 201 0.41 -15.12 10.69
C ASN A 201 -0.75 -14.69 9.77
N VAL A 202 -1.95 -15.20 10.07
CA VAL A 202 -3.15 -14.93 9.27
C VAL A 202 -3.49 -13.44 9.21
N ALA A 203 -3.34 -12.69 10.31
CA ALA A 203 -3.64 -11.26 10.36
C ALA A 203 -2.72 -10.44 9.45
N GLN A 204 -1.42 -10.76 9.42
CA GLN A 204 -0.43 -10.14 8.57
C GLN A 204 -0.71 -10.42 7.09
N LYS A 205 -0.96 -11.69 6.74
CA LYS A 205 -1.37 -12.09 5.38
C LYS A 205 -2.63 -11.36 4.95
N LYS A 206 -3.64 -11.32 5.82
CA LYS A 206 -4.92 -10.65 5.56
C LYS A 206 -4.71 -9.17 5.22
N ARG A 207 -3.96 -8.44 6.06
CA ARG A 207 -3.66 -7.02 5.81
C ARG A 207 -3.02 -6.78 4.44
N MET A 208 -2.00 -7.57 4.10
CA MET A 208 -1.30 -7.43 2.81
C MET A 208 -2.22 -7.76 1.62
N LEU A 209 -3.03 -8.82 1.75
CA LEU A 209 -3.96 -9.24 0.70
C LEU A 209 -5.11 -8.26 0.52
N GLU A 210 -5.66 -7.68 1.59
CA GLU A 210 -6.72 -6.68 1.50
C GLU A 210 -6.25 -5.44 0.73
N ALA A 211 -5.03 -4.96 1.00
CA ALA A 211 -4.45 -3.86 0.24
C ALA A 211 -4.28 -4.22 -1.26
N ALA A 212 -3.80 -5.44 -1.55
CA ALA A 212 -3.65 -5.91 -2.92
C ALA A 212 -4.99 -6.11 -3.65
N ALA A 213 -6.01 -6.62 -2.95
CA ALA A 213 -7.35 -6.79 -3.48
C ALA A 213 -7.99 -5.45 -3.88
N GLN A 214 -7.81 -4.40 -3.06
CA GLN A 214 -8.32 -3.05 -3.36
C GLN A 214 -7.79 -2.50 -4.69
N HIS A 215 -6.57 -2.89 -5.07
CA HIS A 215 -5.88 -2.39 -6.26
C HIS A 215 -5.64 -3.49 -7.30
N ALA A 216 -6.37 -4.60 -7.23
CA ALA A 216 -6.10 -5.80 -8.01
C ALA A 216 -6.23 -5.53 -9.52
N THR A 217 -7.26 -4.80 -9.94
CA THR A 217 -7.49 -4.46 -11.36
C THR A 217 -6.35 -3.61 -11.94
N ALA A 218 -5.94 -2.55 -11.23
CA ALA A 218 -4.85 -1.69 -11.67
C ALA A 218 -3.53 -2.48 -11.81
N ASN A 219 -3.23 -3.35 -10.85
CA ASN A 219 -2.06 -4.21 -10.91
C ASN A 219 -2.16 -5.26 -12.02
N ALA A 220 -3.31 -5.90 -12.21
CA ALA A 220 -3.54 -6.84 -13.31
C ALA A 220 -3.34 -6.18 -14.66
N ASN A 221 -3.78 -4.93 -14.83
CA ASN A 221 -3.62 -4.12 -16.03
C ASN A 221 -2.17 -3.71 -16.34
N LEU A 222 -1.20 -4.05 -15.49
CA LEU A 222 0.22 -3.97 -15.83
C LEU A 222 0.74 -5.22 -16.55
N MET A 223 0.03 -6.34 -16.46
CA MET A 223 0.55 -7.65 -16.85
C MET A 223 -0.07 -8.13 -18.15
N ALA A 224 0.75 -8.61 -19.08
CA ALA A 224 0.25 -9.35 -20.24
C ALA A 224 -0.47 -10.64 -19.80
N PRO A 225 -1.47 -11.14 -20.56
CA PRO A 225 -2.27 -12.30 -20.18
C PRO A 225 -1.47 -13.54 -19.75
N PRO A 226 -0.35 -13.93 -20.40
CA PRO A 226 0.43 -15.10 -19.98
C PRO A 226 1.08 -14.97 -18.59
N LEU A 227 1.31 -13.75 -18.10
CA LEU A 227 1.79 -13.55 -16.73
C LEU A 227 0.64 -13.67 -15.72
N ARG A 228 -0.55 -13.15 -16.05
CA ARG A 228 -1.73 -13.29 -15.19
C ARG A 228 -2.14 -14.75 -15.00
N GLU A 229 -2.13 -15.52 -16.09
CA GLU A 229 -2.42 -16.96 -16.06
C GLU A 229 -1.45 -17.72 -15.16
N ARG A 230 -0.15 -17.46 -15.25
CA ARG A 230 0.85 -18.06 -14.36
C ARG A 230 0.59 -17.75 -12.88
N LEU A 231 0.18 -16.52 -12.56
CA LEU A 231 -0.18 -16.16 -11.18
C LEU A 231 -1.45 -16.86 -10.72
N LEU A 232 -2.47 -16.98 -11.57
CA LEU A 232 -3.68 -17.74 -11.28
C LEU A 232 -3.38 -19.20 -10.99
N THR A 233 -2.54 -19.85 -11.79
CA THR A 233 -2.10 -21.24 -11.55
C THR A 233 -1.40 -21.35 -10.20
N SER A 234 -0.48 -20.44 -9.87
CA SER A 234 0.22 -20.47 -8.58
C SER A 234 -0.73 -20.32 -7.37
N LEU A 235 -1.85 -19.60 -7.54
CA LEU A 235 -2.88 -19.42 -6.53
C LEU A 235 -3.81 -20.62 -6.38
N ALA A 236 -4.02 -21.41 -7.44
CA ALA A 236 -4.86 -22.59 -7.39
C ALA A 236 -4.23 -23.69 -6.51
N ASP A 237 -2.90 -23.82 -6.56
CA ASP A 237 -2.16 -24.76 -5.72
C ASP A 237 -2.09 -24.30 -4.25
N ALA A 238 -2.23 -23.00 -4.00
CA ALA A 238 -2.17 -22.40 -2.66
C ALA A 238 -3.39 -22.75 -1.79
N ASP A 239 -4.57 -22.92 -2.37
CA ASP A 239 -5.86 -22.83 -1.66
C ASP A 239 -6.13 -23.93 -0.63
N LYS A 240 -5.47 -25.09 -0.74
CA LYS A 240 -5.83 -26.28 0.06
C LYS A 240 -5.57 -26.11 1.55
N ASP A 241 -4.63 -25.22 1.92
CA ASP A 241 -4.15 -25.04 3.29
C ASP A 241 -4.29 -23.60 3.82
N LEU A 242 -5.05 -22.73 3.11
CA LEU A 242 -5.19 -21.33 3.50
C LEU A 242 -6.34 -21.11 4.49
N ASP A 243 -6.11 -20.20 5.44
CA ASP A 243 -7.12 -19.77 6.39
C ASP A 243 -8.31 -19.11 5.65
N PRO A 244 -9.58 -19.49 5.94
CA PRO A 244 -10.76 -18.94 5.28
C PRO A 244 -10.87 -17.41 5.34
N ALA A 245 -10.26 -16.75 6.33
CA ALA A 245 -10.23 -15.30 6.45
C ALA A 245 -9.53 -14.60 5.27
N LEU A 246 -8.70 -15.33 4.50
CA LEU A 246 -7.97 -14.81 3.34
C LEU A 246 -8.77 -14.91 2.03
N ALA A 247 -9.82 -15.75 2.00
CA ALA A 247 -10.56 -16.09 0.79
C ALA A 247 -11.18 -14.89 0.06
N PRO A 248 -11.80 -13.89 0.71
CA PRO A 248 -12.42 -12.76 0.00
C PRO A 248 -11.42 -11.92 -0.82
N ALA A 249 -10.26 -11.63 -0.22
CA ALA A 249 -9.22 -10.86 -0.88
C ALA A 249 -8.61 -11.65 -2.06
N LEU A 250 -8.36 -12.95 -1.87
CA LEU A 250 -7.86 -13.83 -2.93
C LEU A 250 -8.85 -13.98 -4.09
N ALA A 251 -10.15 -14.07 -3.80
CA ALA A 251 -11.19 -14.11 -4.84
C ALA A 251 -11.17 -12.83 -5.70
N THR A 252 -11.02 -11.66 -5.07
CA THR A 252 -10.91 -10.38 -5.77
C THR A 252 -9.67 -10.34 -6.67
N ILE A 253 -8.52 -10.79 -6.16
CA ILE A 253 -7.27 -10.87 -6.93
C ILE A 253 -7.42 -11.83 -8.12
N ARG A 254 -8.02 -13.00 -7.93
CA ARG A 254 -8.27 -13.98 -9.01
C ARG A 254 -9.16 -13.39 -10.09
N GLN A 255 -10.24 -12.70 -9.70
CA GLN A 255 -11.13 -12.07 -10.65
C GLN A 255 -10.41 -11.04 -11.52
N ALA A 256 -9.55 -10.21 -10.92
CA ALA A 256 -8.75 -9.23 -11.68
C ALA A 256 -7.74 -9.90 -12.63
N LEU A 257 -7.08 -10.98 -12.18
CA LEU A 257 -6.13 -11.72 -13.00
C LEU A 257 -6.80 -12.50 -14.15
N ALA A 258 -8.06 -12.92 -14.00
CA ALA A 258 -8.79 -13.69 -15.01
C ALA A 258 -9.18 -12.88 -16.25
N VAL A 259 -9.04 -11.55 -16.22
CA VAL A 259 -9.28 -10.69 -17.38
C VAL A 259 -8.26 -11.00 -18.47
N THR A 260 -8.73 -11.31 -19.68
CA THR A 260 -7.89 -11.68 -20.83
C THR A 260 -7.57 -10.50 -21.75
N THR A 261 -8.31 -9.39 -21.63
CA THR A 261 -8.06 -8.18 -22.42
C THR A 261 -6.90 -7.37 -21.84
N CYS A 262 -6.13 -6.72 -22.72
CA CYS A 262 -5.15 -5.72 -22.32
C CYS A 262 -5.79 -4.33 -22.39
N THR A 263 -5.91 -3.69 -21.23
CA THR A 263 -6.30 -2.29 -21.07
C THR A 263 -5.26 -1.57 -20.21
N GLY A 264 -5.29 -0.24 -20.19
CA GLY A 264 -4.31 0.56 -19.45
C GLY A 264 -2.90 0.32 -19.99
N LEU A 265 -1.91 0.18 -19.10
CA LEU A 265 -0.52 0.00 -19.51
C LEU A 265 -0.22 -1.37 -20.17
N CYS A 266 -1.11 -2.38 -20.02
CA CYS A 266 -0.99 -3.70 -20.68
C CYS A 266 -0.95 -3.58 -22.21
N GLN A 267 -1.67 -2.61 -22.77
CA GLN A 267 -1.80 -2.46 -24.22
C GLN A 267 -0.48 -2.12 -24.93
N TYR A 268 0.54 -1.73 -24.16
CA TYR A 268 1.85 -1.42 -24.68
C TYR A 268 2.79 -2.62 -24.73
N TYR A 269 2.39 -3.81 -24.27
CA TYR A 269 3.17 -5.06 -24.37
C TYR A 269 3.24 -5.63 -25.79
#